data_AF-A0A0U1KVL5-F1
#
_entry.id   AF-A0A0U1KVL5-F1
#
_cell.length_a   1.000
_cell.length_b   1.000
_cell.length_c   1.000
_cell.angle_alpha   90.00
_cell.angle_beta   90.00
_cell.angle_gamma   90.00
#
_symmetry.space_group_name_H-M   'P 1'
#
loop_
_entity.id
_entity.type
_entity.pdbx_description
1 polymer ?
#
loop_
_entity_poly.entity_id
_entity_poly.type
_entity_poly.pdbx_seq_one_letter_code
_entity_poly.pdbx_strand_id
1 'polypeptide(L)'
;MKGRILYTSVEPCPMCFTRIINSGVKKIYYAAPDDNGGMAHRLENLSPSWQGMAKGMIIEPARCSPVLRELAQKLFYPMKV
;
A
#
# COMPACT_ATOMS: atom_id res chain seq x y z
N MET A 1 -12.75 -12.69 1.94
CA MET A 1 -11.51 -13.48 2.12
C MET A 1 -10.94 -13.25 3.52
N LYS A 2 -11.26 -14.08 4.53
CA LYS A 2 -10.70 -13.91 5.89
C LYS A 2 -9.27 -14.50 5.95
N GLY A 3 -8.34 -13.78 6.60
CA GLY A 3 -7.01 -14.29 6.94
C GLY A 3 -5.90 -14.12 5.89
N ARG A 4 -6.09 -13.36 4.80
CA ARG A 4 -5.03 -13.14 3.80
C ARG A 4 -4.22 -11.88 4.09
N ILE A 5 -2.91 -11.99 3.84
CA ILE A 5 -1.93 -10.92 3.93
C ILE A 5 -1.43 -10.64 2.51
N LEU A 6 -1.41 -9.37 2.10
CA LEU A 6 -0.89 -8.95 0.81
C LEU A 6 0.47 -8.28 1.01
N TYR A 7 1.47 -8.74 0.26
CA TYR A 7 2.76 -8.09 0.16
C TYR A 7 2.90 -7.46 -1.22
N THR A 8 3.31 -6.21 -1.29
CA THR A 8 3.56 -5.49 -2.55
C THR A 8 4.94 -4.87 -2.55
N SER A 9 5.53 -4.73 -3.74
CA SER A 9 6.83 -4.07 -3.88
C SER A 9 6.74 -2.57 -3.64
N VAL A 10 5.59 -1.94 -3.94
CA VAL A 10 5.35 -0.51 -3.74
C VAL A 10 4.01 -0.29 -3.06
N GLU A 11 3.86 0.85 -2.39
CA GLU A 11 2.60 1.31 -1.83
C GLU A 11 1.52 1.33 -2.93
N PRO A 12 0.31 0.81 -2.66
CA PRO A 12 -0.75 0.72 -3.66
C PRO A 12 -1.29 2.11 -4.02
N CYS A 13 -1.49 2.33 -5.33
CA CYS A 13 -2.18 3.51 -5.84
C CYS A 13 -3.69 3.50 -5.52
N PRO A 14 -4.45 4.60 -5.77
CA PRO A 14 -5.87 4.69 -5.40
C PRO A 14 -6.73 3.56 -5.96
N MET A 15 -6.51 3.17 -7.21
CA MET A 15 -7.25 2.07 -7.86
C MET A 15 -6.99 0.73 -7.15
N CYS A 16 -5.71 0.41 -6.88
CA CYS A 16 -5.33 -0.83 -6.22
C CYS A 16 -5.84 -0.86 -4.78
N PHE A 17 -5.65 0.24 -4.05
CA PHE A 17 -5.99 0.33 -2.63
C PHE A 17 -7.49 0.17 -2.37
N THR A 18 -8.35 0.85 -3.14
CA THR A 18 -9.81 0.68 -3.06
C THR A 18 -10.24 -0.75 -3.41
N ARG A 19 -9.59 -1.39 -4.39
CA ARG A 19 -9.87 -2.79 -4.74
C ARG A 19 -9.45 -3.76 -3.63
N ILE A 20 -8.35 -3.49 -2.94
CA ILE A 20 -7.89 -4.25 -1.77
C ILE A 20 -8.93 -4.15 -0.66
N ILE A 21 -9.41 -2.94 -0.34
CA ILE A 21 -10.48 -2.72 0.65
C ILE A 21 -11.73 -3.55 0.29
N ASN A 22 -12.19 -3.48 -0.97
CA ASN A 22 -13.33 -4.26 -1.46
C ASN A 22 -13.17 -5.78 -1.35
N SER A 23 -11.95 -6.29 -1.55
CA SER A 23 -11.67 -7.72 -1.47
C SER A 23 -11.77 -8.26 -0.02
N GLY A 24 -11.80 -7.36 0.96
CA GLY A 24 -11.82 -7.69 2.39
C GLY A 24 -10.47 -8.17 2.93
N VAL A 25 -9.37 -7.93 2.22
CA VAL A 25 -8.00 -8.12 2.74
C VAL A 25 -7.82 -7.21 3.96
N LYS A 26 -7.22 -7.74 5.03
CA LYS A 26 -7.07 -7.02 6.31
C LYS A 26 -5.65 -6.60 6.64
N LYS A 27 -4.65 -7.13 5.94
CA LYS A 27 -3.24 -6.81 6.17
C LYS A 27 -2.55 -6.61 4.84
N ILE A 28 -1.92 -5.45 4.68
CA ILE A 28 -1.11 -5.10 3.53
C ILE A 28 0.23 -4.55 4.02
N TYR A 29 1.30 -5.09 3.45
CA TYR A 29 2.67 -4.65 3.67
C TYR A 29 3.32 -4.28 2.34
N TYR A 30 3.86 -3.08 2.22
CA TYR A 30 4.51 -2.59 1.00
C TYR A 30 6.00 -2.30 1.21
N ALA A 31 6.88 -2.70 0.28
CA ALA A 31 8.32 -2.53 0.47
C ALA A 31 8.77 -1.07 0.35
N ALA A 32 8.39 -0.38 -0.74
CA ALA A 32 8.69 1.02 -1.01
C ALA A 32 7.44 1.92 -0.82
N PRO A 33 7.54 3.05 -0.09
CA PRO A 33 6.48 4.06 -0.08
C PRO A 33 6.33 4.73 -1.46
N ASP A 34 5.16 5.29 -1.74
CA ASP A 34 4.86 5.97 -3.00
C ASP A 34 4.30 7.38 -2.78
N ASP A 35 5.17 8.38 -2.57
CA ASP A 35 4.79 9.79 -2.41
C ASP A 35 4.08 10.39 -3.63
N ASN A 36 4.27 9.85 -4.84
CA ASN A 36 3.62 10.38 -6.04
C ASN A 36 2.20 9.79 -6.18
N GLY A 37 2.11 8.47 -6.23
CA GLY A 37 0.92 7.73 -6.62
C GLY A 37 0.26 6.93 -5.49
N GLY A 38 0.86 6.83 -4.31
CA GLY A 38 0.40 6.01 -3.19
C GLY A 38 -0.87 6.56 -2.54
N MET A 39 -1.72 5.64 -2.07
CA MET A 39 -2.97 5.98 -1.40
C MET A 39 -3.01 5.59 0.08
N ALA A 40 -2.14 4.68 0.53
CA ALA A 40 -2.15 4.22 1.92
C ALA A 40 -1.83 5.37 2.88
N HIS A 41 -0.81 6.18 2.57
CA HIS A 41 -0.45 7.37 3.35
C HIS A 41 -1.46 8.53 3.20
N ARG A 42 -2.39 8.42 2.24
CA ARG A 42 -3.44 9.40 1.95
C ARG A 42 -4.84 8.88 2.28
N LEU A 43 -4.96 7.85 3.13
CA LEU A 43 -6.24 7.19 3.42
C LEU A 43 -7.36 8.19 3.78
N GLU A 44 -7.02 9.26 4.50
CA GLU A 44 -7.91 10.36 4.89
C GLU A 44 -8.50 11.15 3.71
N ASN A 45 -7.87 11.10 2.53
CA ASN A 45 -8.37 11.74 1.31
C ASN A 45 -9.42 10.90 0.58
N LEU A 46 -9.67 9.65 0.99
CA LEU A 46 -10.77 8.86 0.45
C LEU A 46 -12.12 9.30 1.04
N SER A 47 -13.22 8.93 0.38
CA SER A 47 -14.56 9.18 0.92
C SER A 47 -14.76 8.45 2.27
N PRO A 48 -15.65 8.96 3.15
CA PRO A 48 -15.91 8.37 4.47
C PRO A 48 -16.28 6.88 4.42
N SER A 49 -16.95 6.44 3.35
CA SER A 49 -17.29 5.03 3.14
C SER A 49 -16.04 4.15 3.05
N TRP A 50 -15.04 4.55 2.26
CA TRP A 50 -13.78 3.81 2.13
C TRP A 50 -12.96 3.84 3.42
N GLN A 51 -12.91 4.99 4.10
CA GLN A 51 -12.25 5.10 5.41
C GLN A 51 -12.88 4.13 6.42
N GLY A 52 -14.21 4.07 6.46
CA GLY A 52 -14.95 3.14 7.31
C GLY A 52 -14.67 1.68 6.98
N MET A 53 -14.61 1.33 5.69
CA MET A 53 -14.29 -0.04 5.25
C MET A 53 -12.83 -0.44 5.53
N ALA A 54 -11.91 0.52 5.45
CA ALA A 54 -10.50 0.33 5.76
C ALA A 54 -10.22 0.24 7.27
N LYS A 55 -11.18 0.62 8.12
CA LYS A 55 -11.04 0.60 9.57
C LYS A 55 -10.60 -0.78 10.07
N GLY A 56 -9.54 -0.80 10.86
CA GLY A 56 -8.95 -2.02 11.43
C GLY A 56 -8.11 -2.85 10.44
N MET A 57 -7.85 -2.36 9.23
CA MET A 57 -6.81 -2.92 8.38
C MET A 57 -5.43 -2.54 8.93
N ILE A 58 -4.45 -3.45 8.79
CA ILE A 58 -3.03 -3.15 8.99
C ILE A 58 -2.46 -2.75 7.63
N ILE A 59 -1.93 -1.52 7.55
CA ILE A 59 -1.40 -0.94 6.32
C ILE A 59 -0.08 -0.27 6.67
N GLU A 60 1.03 -0.95 6.43
CA GLU A 60 2.34 -0.52 6.95
C GLU A 60 3.48 -0.90 6.00
N PRO A 61 4.65 -0.26 6.08
CA PRO A 61 5.84 -0.70 5.37
C PRO A 61 6.23 -2.14 5.73
N ALA A 62 6.64 -2.92 4.73
CA ALA A 62 7.08 -4.29 4.92
C ALA A 62 8.42 -4.36 5.67
N ARG A 63 8.50 -5.27 6.65
CA ARG A 63 9.77 -5.68 7.26
C ARG A 63 10.53 -6.57 6.28
N CYS A 64 11.34 -5.96 5.44
CA CYS A 64 12.16 -6.62 4.42
C CYS A 64 13.63 -6.17 4.52
N SER A 65 14.52 -6.87 3.79
CA SER A 65 15.92 -6.48 3.73
C SER A 65 16.07 -5.08 3.13
N PRO A 66 17.08 -4.29 3.57
CA PRO A 66 17.34 -2.97 3.00
C PRO A 66 17.51 -3.01 1.47
N VAL A 67 18.18 -4.05 0.98
CA VAL A 67 18.41 -4.26 -0.47
C VAL A 67 17.08 -4.41 -1.23
N LEU A 68 16.11 -5.15 -0.71
CA LEU A 68 14.81 -5.31 -1.37
C LEU A 68 14.05 -3.97 -1.42
N ARG A 69 14.07 -3.22 -0.32
CA ARG A 69 13.44 -1.90 -0.24
C ARG A 69 14.05 -0.93 -1.25
N GLU A 70 15.38 -0.87 -1.34
CA GLU A 70 16.07 -0.01 -2.30
C GLU A 70 15.78 -0.38 -3.75
N LEU A 71 15.79 -1.68 -4.07
CA LEU A 71 15.46 -2.15 -5.42
C LEU A 71 14.03 -1.79 -5.80
N ALA A 72 13.08 -1.97 -4.87
CA ALA A 72 11.70 -1.56 -5.08
C ALA A 72 11.59 -0.05 -5.30
N GLN A 73 12.24 0.77 -4.46
CA GLN A 73 12.24 2.22 -4.62
C GLN A 73 12.77 2.63 -6.00
N LYS A 74 13.94 2.10 -6.41
CA LYS A 74 14.56 2.41 -7.71
C LYS A 74 13.70 1.96 -8.89
N LEU A 75 12.97 0.85 -8.76
CA LEU A 75 12.10 0.33 -9.83
C LEU A 75 10.89 1.24 -10.09
N PHE A 76 10.22 1.71 -9.03
CA PHE A 76 9.01 2.52 -9.14
C PHE A 76 9.29 4.04 -9.14
N TYR A 77 10.51 4.44 -8.76
CA TYR A 77 11.04 5.78 -8.85
C TYR A 77 12.38 5.77 -9.60
N PRO A 78 12.40 5.41 -10.90
CA PRO A 78 13.62 5.34 -11.67
C PRO A 78 14.12 6.77 -11.95
N MET A 79 14.84 7.34 -10.98
CA MET A 79 15.56 8.61 -10.99
C MET A 79 14.72 9.81 -11.48
N LYS A 80 14.53 10.79 -10.59
CA LYS A 80 14.36 12.18 -11.05
C LYS A 80 15.65 12.53 -11.81
N VAL A 81 15.63 12.42 -13.13
CA VAL A 81 16.58 13.13 -14.00
C VAL A 81 16.30 14.62 -13.86
#